data_AF-A0A6P2R6U8-F1
#
_entry.id   AF-A0A6P2R6U8-F1
#
_cell.length_a   1.000
_cell.length_b   1.000
_cell.length_c   1.000
_cell.angle_alpha   90.00
_cell.angle_beta   90.00
_cell.angle_gamma   90.00
#
_symmetry.space_group_name_H-M   'P 1'
#
loop_
_entity.id
_entity.type
_entity.pdbx_description
1 polymer ?
#
loop_
_entity_poly.entity_id
_entity_poly.type
_entity_poly.pdbx_seq_one_letter_code
_entity_poly.pdbx_strand_id
1 'polypeptide(L)'
;MQRFGASQRQTCALLQLSRTVYRYESVARDQSALEMRIKEITEVRVHYGAPRVYVMLRREGWRDNHKRVERVYRELGLSLRHKRPRRNKSARRRQPKQSVSAINEIWSMDFSMVHPQTASADWWR
;
A
#
# COMPACT_ATOMS: atom_id res chain seq x y z
N MET A 1 -21.06 -33.04 15.46
CA MET A 1 -20.80 -34.34 16.12
C MET A 1 -22.04 -35.23 16.25
N GLN A 2 -23.26 -34.69 16.35
CA GLN A 2 -24.49 -35.50 16.42
C GLN A 2 -24.67 -36.51 15.27
N ARG A 3 -24.11 -36.23 14.08
CA ARG A 3 -24.19 -37.11 12.91
C ARG A 3 -23.43 -38.44 13.04
N PHE A 4 -22.46 -38.56 13.95
CA PHE A 4 -21.61 -39.75 14.09
C PHE A 4 -21.73 -40.42 15.47
N GLY A 5 -22.65 -39.98 16.33
CA GLY A 5 -22.86 -40.56 17.67
C GLY A 5 -21.68 -40.42 18.65
N ALA A 6 -20.57 -39.80 18.26
CA ALA A 6 -19.38 -39.65 19.09
C ALA A 6 -19.44 -38.38 19.95
N SER A 7 -19.04 -38.51 21.21
CA SER A 7 -18.90 -37.38 22.13
C SER A 7 -17.68 -36.52 21.77
N GLN A 8 -17.73 -35.21 22.09
CA GLN A 8 -16.61 -34.28 21.92
C GLN A 8 -15.30 -34.81 22.50
N ARG A 9 -15.36 -35.53 23.62
CA ARG A 9 -14.18 -36.14 24.25
C ARG A 9 -13.56 -37.22 23.36
N GLN A 10 -14.39 -38.12 22.81
CA GLN A 10 -13.92 -39.21 21.95
C GLN A 10 -13.30 -38.68 20.66
N THR A 11 -13.93 -37.69 20.01
CA THR A 11 -13.39 -37.16 18.76
C THR A 11 -12.12 -36.34 18.98
N CYS A 12 -12.05 -35.53 20.05
CA CYS A 12 -10.82 -34.81 20.39
C CYS A 12 -9.67 -35.77 20.72
N ALA A 13 -9.95 -36.89 21.41
CA ALA A 13 -8.94 -37.92 21.69
C ALA A 13 -8.46 -38.61 20.40
N LEU A 14 -9.37 -38.96 19.49
CA LEU A 14 -9.04 -39.57 18.20
C LEU A 14 -8.21 -38.64 17.32
N LEU A 15 -8.54 -37.35 17.29
CA LEU A 15 -7.82 -36.33 16.51
C LEU A 15 -6.55 -35.80 17.21
N GLN A 16 -6.24 -36.28 18.43
CA GLN A 16 -5.15 -35.77 19.26
C GLN A 16 -5.18 -34.24 19.45
N LEU A 17 -6.38 -33.64 19.46
CA LEU A 17 -6.61 -32.21 19.67
C LEU A 17 -7.03 -31.95 21.11
N SER A 18 -6.50 -30.87 21.69
CA SER A 18 -6.98 -30.43 23.00
C SER A 18 -8.41 -29.87 22.88
N ARG A 19 -9.22 -30.11 23.92
CA ARG A 19 -10.60 -29.60 23.99
C ARG A 19 -10.65 -28.07 24.03
N THR A 20 -9.60 -27.43 24.53
CA THR A 20 -9.46 -25.96 24.56
C THR A 20 -9.28 -25.40 23.16
N VAL A 21 -8.44 -26.02 22.33
CA VAL A 21 -8.28 -25.64 20.91
C VAL A 21 -9.57 -25.90 20.14
N TYR A 22 -10.23 -27.03 20.38
CA TYR A 22 -11.51 -27.33 19.72
C TYR A 22 -12.62 -26.32 20.05
N ARG A 23 -12.65 -25.82 21.29
CA ARG A 23 -13.65 -24.83 21.76
C ARG A 23 -13.26 -23.39 21.46
N TYR A 24 -12.06 -23.16 20.93
CA TYR A 24 -11.59 -21.81 20.66
C TYR A 24 -12.38 -21.21 19.50
N GLU A 25 -13.13 -20.16 19.80
CA GLU A 25 -13.76 -19.31 18.80
C GLU A 25 -12.99 -18.00 18.73
N SER A 26 -12.42 -17.69 17.56
CA SER A 26 -11.74 -16.42 17.37
C SER A 26 -12.75 -15.28 17.37
N VAL A 27 -12.71 -14.43 18.40
CA VAL A 27 -13.51 -13.20 18.43
C VAL A 27 -12.80 -12.14 17.58
N ALA A 28 -13.41 -11.76 16.46
CA ALA A 28 -12.91 -10.65 15.66
C ALA A 28 -13.03 -9.34 16.45
N ARG A 29 -11.99 -8.51 16.43
CA ARG A 29 -12.09 -7.13 16.95
C ARG A 29 -13.08 -6.35 16.10
N ASP A 30 -13.86 -5.51 16.76
CA ASP A 30 -14.71 -4.54 16.07
C ASP A 30 -13.88 -3.69 15.10
N GLN A 31 -14.39 -3.59 13.87
CA GLN A 31 -13.77 -2.90 12.74
C GLN A 31 -14.54 -1.62 12.37
N SER A 32 -15.77 -1.45 12.88
CA SER A 32 -16.69 -0.38 12.50
C SER A 32 -16.14 1.02 12.75
N ALA A 33 -15.59 1.28 13.94
CA ALA A 33 -15.03 2.58 14.30
C ALA A 33 -13.83 2.97 13.42
N LEU A 34 -12.97 1.99 13.10
CA LEU A 34 -11.80 2.20 12.25
C LEU A 34 -12.22 2.50 10.81
N GLU A 35 -13.22 1.78 10.28
CA GLU A 35 -13.76 2.03 8.94
C GLU A 35 -14.37 3.42 8.82
N MET A 36 -15.21 3.81 9.78
CA MET A 36 -15.85 5.12 9.80
C MET A 36 -14.80 6.23 9.78
N ARG A 37 -13.76 6.12 10.63
CA ARG A 37 -12.71 7.13 10.69
C ARG A 37 -11.86 7.18 9.42
N ILE A 38 -11.56 6.03 8.83
CA ILE A 38 -10.84 5.98 7.55
C ILE A 38 -11.66 6.69 6.46
N LYS A 39 -12.98 6.44 6.38
CA LYS A 39 -13.87 7.10 5.42
C LYS A 39 -13.85 8.62 5.60
N GLU A 40 -14.03 9.11 6.81
CA GLU A 40 -13.98 10.55 7.13
C GLU A 40 -12.65 11.20 6.66
N ILE A 41 -11.50 10.56 6.94
CA ILE A 41 -10.19 11.08 6.50
C ILE A 41 -10.11 11.11 4.98
N THR A 42 -10.59 10.07 4.30
CA THR A 42 -10.54 9.99 2.83
C THR A 42 -11.54 10.89 2.12
N GLU A 43 -12.68 11.19 2.74
CA GLU A 43 -13.66 12.16 2.23
C GLU A 43 -13.09 13.57 2.23
N VAL A 44 -12.42 13.96 3.32
CA VAL A 44 -11.77 15.28 3.41
C VAL A 44 -10.52 15.35 2.54
N ARG A 45 -9.77 14.25 2.39
CA ARG A 45 -8.46 14.21 1.72
C ARG A 45 -8.35 13.07 0.73
N VAL A 46 -9.07 13.21 -0.39
CA VAL A 46 -9.21 12.19 -1.44
C VAL A 46 -7.86 11.66 -1.98
N HIS A 47 -6.79 12.46 -1.99
CA HIS A 47 -5.49 12.04 -2.51
C HIS A 47 -4.64 11.20 -1.54
N TYR A 48 -5.11 10.95 -0.31
CA TYR A 48 -4.33 10.23 0.68
C TYR A 48 -4.45 8.73 0.49
N GLY A 49 -3.32 8.05 0.30
CA GLY A 49 -3.25 6.60 0.34
C GLY A 49 -3.12 6.04 1.77
N ALA A 50 -3.20 4.72 1.91
CA ALA A 50 -3.13 4.01 3.19
C ALA A 50 -1.98 4.44 4.13
N PRO A 51 -0.72 4.71 3.66
CA PRO A 51 0.33 5.19 4.56
C PRO A 51 0.05 6.56 5.18
N ARG A 52 -0.59 7.47 4.45
CA ARG A 52 -0.93 8.81 4.95
C ARG A 52 -2.11 8.75 5.92
N VAL A 53 -3.11 7.92 5.63
CA VAL A 53 -4.23 7.65 6.54
C VAL A 53 -3.72 7.03 7.85
N TYR A 54 -2.81 6.07 7.78
CA TYR A 54 -2.18 5.48 8.97
C TYR A 54 -1.48 6.52 9.84
N VAL A 55 -0.69 7.43 9.26
CA VAL A 55 -0.02 8.50 10.03
C VAL A 55 -1.03 9.43 10.70
N MET A 56 -2.15 9.75 10.05
CA MET A 56 -3.22 10.57 10.65
C MET A 56 -3.87 9.83 11.84
N LEU A 57 -4.23 8.57 11.66
CA LEU A 57 -4.78 7.74 12.73
C LEU A 57 -3.81 7.63 13.92
N ARG A 58 -2.50 7.49 13.67
CA ARG A 58 -1.48 7.47 14.72
C ARG A 58 -1.40 8.78 15.51
N ARG A 59 -1.57 9.93 14.84
CA ARG A 59 -1.59 11.25 15.49
C ARG A 59 -2.85 11.43 16.34
N GLU A 60 -3.95 10.82 15.95
CA GLU A 60 -5.21 10.79 16.70
C GLU A 60 -5.22 9.77 17.85
N GLY A 61 -4.13 9.02 18.04
CA GLY A 61 -3.98 8.07 19.15
C GLY A 61 -4.44 6.64 18.86
N TRP A 62 -4.79 6.32 17.62
CA TRP A 62 -5.17 4.96 17.24
C TRP A 62 -3.99 3.99 17.38
N ARG A 63 -4.26 2.83 18.00
CA ARG A 63 -3.24 1.80 18.28
C ARG A 63 -3.13 0.72 17.21
N ASP A 64 -3.98 0.77 16.17
CA ASP A 64 -3.97 -0.21 15.09
C ASP A 64 -2.67 -0.18 14.28
N ASN A 65 -2.21 -1.37 13.91
CA ASN A 65 -1.01 -1.54 13.09
C ASN A 65 -1.28 -1.12 11.64
N HIS A 66 -0.26 -0.62 10.94
CA HIS A 66 -0.34 -0.23 9.53
C HIS A 66 -0.90 -1.34 8.63
N LYS A 67 -0.58 -2.62 8.90
CA LYS A 67 -1.12 -3.78 8.17
C LYS A 67 -2.64 -3.89 8.27
N ARG A 68 -3.21 -3.61 9.46
CA ARG A 68 -4.66 -3.65 9.67
C ARG A 68 -5.33 -2.49 8.94
N VAL A 69 -4.78 -1.28 9.07
CA VAL A 69 -5.28 -0.10 8.37
C VAL A 69 -5.25 -0.32 6.85
N GLU A 70 -4.17 -0.89 6.32
CA GLU A 70 -4.05 -1.19 4.89
C GLU A 70 -5.08 -2.24 4.43
N ARG A 71 -5.33 -3.28 5.22
CA ARG A 71 -6.36 -4.28 4.92
C ARG A 71 -7.75 -3.64 4.84
N VAL A 72 -8.14 -2.90 5.87
CA VAL A 72 -9.44 -2.20 5.91
C VAL A 72 -9.56 -1.20 4.76
N TYR A 73 -8.51 -0.45 4.48
CA TYR A 73 -8.46 0.50 3.37
C TYR A 73 -8.71 -0.16 2.00
N ARG A 74 -8.16 -1.37 1.79
CA ARG A 74 -8.38 -2.17 0.57
C ARG A 74 -9.79 -2.74 0.52
N GLU A 75 -10.32 -3.25 1.64
CA GLU A 75 -11.70 -3.75 1.76
C GLU A 75 -12.72 -2.65 1.45
N LEU A 76 -12.45 -1.41 1.86
CA LEU A 76 -13.27 -0.23 1.55
C LEU A 76 -13.15 0.26 0.10
N GLY A 77 -12.30 -0.35 -0.73
CA GLY A 77 -12.15 0.04 -2.14
C GLY A 77 -11.50 1.41 -2.36
N LEU A 78 -10.83 1.98 -1.35
CA LEU A 78 -10.26 3.33 -1.37
C LEU A 78 -8.95 3.43 -2.16
N SER A 79 -8.54 2.36 -2.84
CA SER A 79 -7.29 2.33 -3.60
C SER A 79 -7.34 3.32 -4.76
N LEU A 80 -6.56 4.39 -4.64
CA LEU A 80 -6.46 5.40 -5.68
C LEU A 80 -5.85 4.77 -6.92
N ARG A 81 -6.65 4.70 -7.99
CA ARG A 81 -6.12 4.31 -9.30
C ARG A 81 -5.15 5.39 -9.76
N HIS A 82 -3.85 5.11 -9.68
CA HIS A 82 -2.84 5.96 -10.30
C HIS A 82 -3.01 5.93 -11.81
N LYS A 83 -3.87 6.80 -12.36
CA LYS A 83 -3.72 7.25 -13.74
C LYS A 83 -2.52 8.17 -13.77
N ARG A 84 -1.31 7.60 -13.82
CA ARG A 84 -0.13 8.39 -14.21
C ARG A 84 -0.48 9.04 -15.56
N PRO A 85 -0.40 10.36 -15.70
CA PRO A 85 -0.44 10.94 -17.03
C PRO A 85 0.69 10.26 -17.82
N ARG A 86 0.35 9.59 -18.93
CA ARG A 86 1.29 8.84 -19.78
C ARG A 86 2.46 9.70 -20.28
N ARG A 87 2.39 11.02 -20.09
CA ARG A 87 3.39 12.01 -20.46
C ARG A 87 3.31 13.17 -19.47
N ASN A 88 4.43 13.55 -18.85
CA ASN A 88 4.56 14.86 -18.21
C ASN A 88 4.39 15.92 -19.31
N LYS A 89 3.18 16.47 -19.44
CA LYS A 89 2.91 17.57 -20.37
C LYS A 89 3.28 18.88 -19.68
N SER A 90 4.55 19.25 -19.71
CA SER A 90 4.85 20.67 -19.85
C SER A 90 4.52 21.04 -21.29
N ALA A 91 3.28 21.45 -21.53
CA ALA A 91 2.83 21.93 -22.82
C ALA A 91 3.40 23.34 -23.10
N ARG A 92 4.72 23.50 -23.08
CA ARG A 92 5.31 24.56 -23.90
C ARG A 92 5.18 24.08 -25.34
N ARG A 93 4.62 24.93 -26.22
CA ARG A 93 4.63 24.71 -27.67
C ARG A 93 6.07 24.43 -28.06
N ARG A 94 6.39 23.17 -28.35
CA ARG A 94 7.66 22.84 -28.98
C ARG A 94 7.63 23.53 -30.33
N GLN A 95 8.63 24.34 -30.63
CA GLN A 95 8.80 24.82 -32.00
C GLN A 95 8.88 23.58 -32.91
N PRO A 96 8.28 23.62 -34.10
CA PRO A 96 8.41 22.54 -35.06
C PRO A 96 9.90 22.30 -35.30
N LYS A 97 10.34 21.04 -35.19
CA LYS A 97 11.72 20.69 -35.53
C LYS A 97 11.92 20.96 -37.02
N GLN A 98 13.01 21.63 -37.38
CA GLN A 98 13.41 21.80 -38.76
C GLN A 98 13.69 20.42 -39.38
N SER A 99 13.22 20.21 -40.61
CA SER A 99 13.54 19.01 -41.39
C SER A 99 15.01 19.06 -41.81
N VAL A 100 15.73 17.98 -41.55
CA VAL A 100 17.16 17.81 -41.88
C VAL A 100 17.27 17.03 -43.19
N SER A 101 18.10 17.50 -44.11
CA SER A 101 18.35 16.87 -45.41
C SER A 101 19.59 15.97 -45.44
N ALA A 102 20.57 16.21 -44.58
CA ALA A 102 21.83 15.47 -44.52
C ALA A 102 22.30 15.20 -43.09
N ILE A 103 23.20 14.22 -42.94
CA ILE A 103 23.83 13.88 -41.66
C ILE A 103 24.67 15.08 -41.18
N ASN A 104 24.65 15.38 -39.88
CA ASN A 104 25.38 16.48 -39.20
C ASN A 104 24.84 17.92 -39.38
N GLU A 105 23.61 18.13 -39.86
CA GLU A 105 23.03 19.48 -39.97
C GLU A 105 22.53 20.07 -38.63
N ILE A 106 22.18 19.22 -37.65
CA ILE A 106 21.69 19.67 -36.34
C ILE A 106 22.52 19.04 -35.24
N TRP A 107 23.03 19.88 -34.35
CA TRP A 107 23.73 19.50 -33.13
C TRP A 107 22.83 19.82 -31.94
N SER A 108 22.61 18.84 -31.05
CA SER A 108 21.93 19.06 -29.78
C SER A 108 22.93 18.91 -28.65
N MET A 109 22.97 19.88 -27.74
CA MET A 109 23.65 19.70 -26.45
C MET A 109 22.66 19.11 -25.45
N ASP A 110 23.12 18.11 -24.71
CA ASP A 110 22.51 17.64 -23.50
C ASP A 110 23.36 18.02 -22.29
N PHE A 111 22.71 18.24 -21.16
CA PHE A 111 23.38 18.47 -19.89
C PHE A 111 23.13 17.26 -19.00
N SER A 112 24.19 16.55 -18.66
CA SER A 112 24.16 15.51 -17.64
C SER A 112 24.58 16.13 -16.31
N MET A 113 23.67 16.13 -15.33
CA MET A 113 23.97 16.60 -13.98
C MET A 113 24.82 15.53 -13.27
N VAL A 114 26.12 15.77 -13.14
CA VAL A 114 26.99 14.93 -12.31
C VAL A 114 26.77 15.34 -10.85
N HIS A 115 26.22 14.45 -10.05
CA HIS A 115 26.04 14.68 -8.61
C HIS A 115 27.42 14.63 -7.92
N PRO A 116 27.85 15.66 -7.16
CA PRO A 116 29.12 15.65 -6.47
C PRO A 116 29.01 14.82 -5.18
N GLN A 117 28.88 13.50 -5.29
CA GLN A 117 29.12 12.56 -4.19
C GLN A 117 29.80 11.29 -4.70
N THR A 118 31.02 11.46 -5.22
CA THR A 118 32.03 10.39 -5.21
C THR A 118 33.38 11.01 -4.88
N ALA A 119 33.48 11.58 -3.68
CA ALA A 119 34.76 11.76 -3.00
C ALA A 119 34.71 10.91 -1.72
N SER A 120 35.49 9.82 -1.76
CA SER A 120 35.92 8.91 -0.68
C SER A 120 34.89 8.33 0.29
N ALA A 121 34.80 7.00 0.32
CA ALA A 121 35.38 6.14 1.37
C ALA A 121 34.55 4.86 1.52
N ASP A 122 35.20 3.72 1.26
CA ASP A 122 35.00 2.41 1.88
C ASP A 122 33.58 2.00 2.33
N TRP A 123 32.89 1.25 1.45
CA TRP A 123 31.62 0.56 1.79
C TRP A 123 31.65 -0.95 1.54
N TRP A 124 32.84 -1.57 1.59
CA TRP A 124 33.00 -3.03 1.68
C TRP A 124 34.00 -3.41 2.76
N ARG A 125 33.62 -3.18 4.01
CA ARG A 125 34.10 -3.97 5.14
C ARG A 125 32.96 -4.20 6.13
#